data_AF-A0A7Y2RFF1-F1
#
_entry.id   AF-A0A7Y2RFF1-F1
#
_cell.length_a   1.000
_cell.length_b   1.000
_cell.length_c   1.000
_cell.angle_alpha   90.00
_cell.angle_beta   90.00
_cell.angle_gamma   90.00
#
_symmetry.space_group_name_H-M   'P 1'
#
loop_
_entity.id
_entity.type
_entity.pdbx_description
1 polymer ?
#
loop_
_entity_poly.entity_id
_entity_poly.type
_entity_poly.pdbx_seq_one_letter_code
_entity_poly.pdbx_strand_id
1 'polypeptide(L)'
;MSSAVRNFYPIRKAFRLSPLVMALALISPFHANAAEQSEKIEQSENIATQSHRFHRDHILGTSLDIVVQGASKQEAKRVVDAIQKEISQLDQVLSTWRDDSEISALNNNKQGNVSAELFEVIAACENWRDKTCGAFDARLGQLITLWEQSHGVVKLDEATRAQVLNQLKADSVKLDAEQHSIAMDDALQFAPDAYAKGYIIDRALVAARQAVPSIEGLLVDIGGDIRVWGNAPQKDGWKIGVQDAFVHTDNSAPQQVLSLKDQAIAFSGQGYRSLAGQTHLLDPKTGMPLQQVEQCVVVGTCAADADALATALAAMTPSEGLELIEALIGYEAKVTLTDGQVYQSSGWNSLVQTPQHAEMRTVAAGQSSAKWPAGYQAIIDLTIPKIAVEKYRAPYVSIWVTDANKKIVRTLAVWGKDEKWINSNYVWYRRYGRQMPNLDAVAKPSRQPGHYKLAWDGKDETGKVVAAGQYLIHIETSREHGEHSYQTFNLDVKAKGSNQTLPAQKEIGTVQLNFQKVN
;
A
#
# COMPACT_ATOMS: atom_id res chain seq x y z
N MET A 1 -2.25 54.62 13.28
CA MET A 1 -2.70 54.16 11.95
C MET A 1 -3.75 53.10 12.14
N SER A 2 -4.85 53.20 11.38
CA SER A 2 -6.18 52.66 11.65
C SER A 2 -6.26 51.14 11.73
N SER A 3 -6.90 50.63 12.78
CA SER A 3 -7.47 49.28 12.86
C SER A 3 -8.72 49.18 11.99
N ALA A 4 -8.89 48.09 11.23
CA ALA A 4 -10.17 47.74 10.63
C ALA A 4 -10.38 46.23 10.67
N VAL A 5 -11.19 45.82 11.64
CA VAL A 5 -11.88 44.52 11.76
C VAL A 5 -12.87 44.39 10.60
N ARG A 6 -12.95 43.22 9.96
CA ARG A 6 -14.11 42.84 9.13
C ARG A 6 -14.66 41.47 9.52
N ASN A 7 -15.97 41.48 9.71
CA ASN A 7 -16.80 40.48 10.37
C ASN A 7 -17.16 39.28 9.49
N PHE A 8 -17.34 38.15 10.18
CA PHE A 8 -18.06 36.95 9.74
C PHE A 8 -19.55 37.22 9.49
N TYR A 9 -20.13 36.55 8.49
CA TYR A 9 -21.57 36.38 8.30
C TYR A 9 -21.91 34.89 8.11
N PRO A 10 -22.82 34.30 8.92
CA PRO A 10 -23.37 32.97 8.65
C PRO A 10 -24.74 33.07 7.98
N ILE A 11 -24.93 32.37 6.86
CA ILE A 11 -26.24 32.22 6.21
C ILE A 11 -26.92 30.96 6.78
N ARG A 12 -27.93 31.16 7.62
CA ARG A 12 -28.91 30.12 7.98
C ARG A 12 -30.07 30.17 6.98
N LYS A 13 -30.39 29.05 6.34
CA LYS A 13 -31.73 28.83 5.76
C LYS A 13 -32.36 27.62 6.43
N ALA A 14 -33.42 27.91 7.18
CA ALA A 14 -34.35 26.94 7.73
C ALA A 14 -35.46 26.69 6.71
N PHE A 15 -35.84 25.42 6.51
CA PHE A 15 -37.13 25.03 5.99
C PHE A 15 -37.71 23.95 6.90
N ARG A 16 -38.89 24.23 7.47
CA ARG A 16 -39.79 23.29 8.14
C ARG A 16 -41.18 23.50 7.56
N LEU A 17 -41.91 22.40 7.29
CA LEU A 17 -43.38 22.21 7.28
C LEU A 17 -43.57 20.71 6.91
N SER A 18 -43.81 19.78 7.85
CA SER A 18 -45.05 19.41 8.58
C SER A 18 -45.95 18.36 7.86
N PRO A 19 -46.69 17.51 8.62
CA PRO A 19 -47.04 16.10 8.28
C PRO A 19 -48.56 15.85 8.03
N LEU A 20 -48.98 14.56 7.96
CA LEU A 20 -50.33 13.93 7.83
C LEU A 20 -50.74 13.48 6.38
N VAL A 21 -51.47 12.38 6.08
CA VAL A 21 -52.15 11.30 6.84
C VAL A 21 -52.62 10.13 5.92
N MET A 22 -52.78 8.94 6.56
CA MET A 22 -53.62 7.74 6.29
C MET A 22 -53.90 7.17 4.88
N ALA A 23 -53.44 5.92 4.73
CA ALA A 23 -54.21 4.67 4.60
C ALA A 23 -55.58 4.63 3.87
N LEU A 24 -55.67 3.73 2.88
CA LEU A 24 -56.89 2.98 2.55
C LEU A 24 -56.50 1.60 2.02
N ALA A 25 -56.86 0.56 2.78
CA ALA A 25 -56.74 -0.84 2.43
C ALA A 25 -57.94 -1.29 1.60
N LEU A 26 -57.69 -2.00 0.50
CA LEU A 26 -58.67 -2.84 -0.17
C LEU A 26 -58.18 -4.30 -0.08
N ILE A 27 -58.95 -5.09 0.66
CA ILE A 27 -58.76 -6.53 0.87
C ILE A 27 -59.40 -7.27 -0.29
N SER A 28 -58.65 -8.17 -0.94
CA SER A 28 -59.13 -9.35 -1.69
C SER A 28 -57.95 -10.28 -2.01
N PRO A 29 -58.18 -11.59 -2.23
CA PRO A 29 -57.57 -12.64 -1.42
C PRO A 29 -56.25 -13.17 -1.98
N PHE A 30 -55.22 -13.21 -1.14
CA PHE A 30 -54.01 -14.02 -1.38
C PHE A 30 -54.17 -15.37 -0.69
N HIS A 31 -54.36 -16.43 -1.47
CA HIS A 31 -53.93 -17.77 -1.11
C HIS A 31 -53.01 -18.27 -2.22
N ALA A 32 -51.91 -18.89 -1.81
CA ALA A 32 -50.87 -19.51 -2.64
C ALA A 32 -49.97 -18.55 -3.44
N ASN A 33 -49.05 -17.86 -2.75
CA ASN A 33 -47.69 -17.70 -3.30
C ASN A 33 -46.58 -17.31 -2.30
N ALA A 34 -46.79 -17.54 -1.00
CA ALA A 34 -45.78 -17.20 0.01
C ALA A 34 -44.48 -18.00 -0.13
N ALA A 35 -44.53 -19.24 -0.64
CA ALA A 35 -43.33 -20.07 -0.82
C ALA A 35 -42.49 -19.65 -2.04
N GLU A 36 -43.11 -19.35 -3.20
CA GLU A 36 -42.36 -18.88 -4.38
C GLU A 36 -41.86 -17.43 -4.26
N GLN A 37 -42.58 -16.56 -3.52
CA GLN A 37 -42.07 -15.23 -3.19
C GLN A 37 -40.98 -15.30 -2.12
N SER A 38 -41.06 -16.21 -1.14
CA SER A 38 -39.97 -16.44 -0.19
C SER A 38 -38.73 -16.98 -0.88
N GLU A 39 -38.85 -17.90 -1.84
CA GLU A 39 -37.70 -18.39 -2.61
C GLU A 39 -37.15 -17.35 -3.59
N LYS A 40 -37.98 -16.48 -4.19
CA LYS A 40 -37.50 -15.36 -5.02
C LYS A 40 -36.92 -14.20 -4.21
N ILE A 41 -37.40 -13.99 -2.98
CA ILE A 41 -36.84 -13.01 -2.04
C ILE A 41 -35.57 -13.59 -1.40
N GLU A 42 -35.49 -14.88 -1.08
CA GLU A 42 -34.27 -15.54 -0.64
C GLU A 42 -33.25 -15.76 -1.77
N GLN A 43 -33.68 -15.89 -3.03
CA GLN A 43 -32.77 -15.90 -4.19
C GLN A 43 -32.37 -14.49 -4.64
N SER A 44 -33.18 -13.45 -4.39
CA SER A 44 -32.79 -12.04 -4.62
C SER A 44 -31.97 -11.48 -3.45
N GLU A 45 -32.21 -11.93 -2.21
CA GLU A 45 -31.36 -11.68 -1.05
C GLU A 45 -30.09 -12.55 -1.07
N ASN A 46 -30.05 -13.69 -1.77
CA ASN A 46 -28.79 -14.42 -2.05
C ASN A 46 -27.94 -13.81 -3.17
N ILE A 47 -28.37 -12.69 -3.77
CA ILE A 47 -27.46 -11.80 -4.52
C ILE A 47 -26.60 -10.96 -3.54
N ALA A 48 -26.81 -11.11 -2.22
CA ALA A 48 -25.95 -10.54 -1.20
C ALA A 48 -24.48 -11.00 -1.32
N THR A 49 -23.57 -10.04 -1.34
CA THR A 49 -22.22 -10.12 -0.74
C THR A 49 -21.16 -11.01 -1.41
N GLN A 50 -21.07 -11.06 -2.74
CA GLN A 50 -19.83 -11.58 -3.35
C GLN A 50 -18.74 -10.50 -3.42
N SER A 51 -17.81 -10.57 -2.47
CA SER A 51 -16.54 -9.86 -2.50
C SER A 51 -15.60 -10.51 -3.52
N HIS A 52 -15.10 -9.76 -4.50
CA HIS A 52 -14.09 -10.23 -5.46
C HIS A 52 -12.74 -9.56 -5.20
N ARG A 53 -11.65 -10.35 -5.19
CA ARG A 53 -10.29 -9.87 -4.95
C ARG A 53 -9.43 -10.10 -6.19
N PHE A 54 -8.61 -9.12 -6.55
CA PHE A 54 -7.68 -9.20 -7.67
C PHE A 54 -6.32 -8.67 -7.24
N HIS A 55 -5.27 -9.27 -7.79
CA HIS A 55 -3.89 -8.87 -7.56
C HIS A 55 -3.15 -8.78 -8.89
N ARG A 56 -2.29 -7.77 -9.05
CA ARG A 56 -1.44 -7.57 -10.22
C ARG A 56 -0.06 -7.04 -9.85
N ASP A 57 0.98 -7.77 -10.21
CA ASP A 57 2.35 -7.25 -10.12
C ASP A 57 2.73 -6.31 -11.27
N HIS A 58 3.79 -5.52 -11.04
CA HIS A 58 4.45 -4.63 -12.01
C HIS A 58 3.56 -3.49 -12.51
N ILE A 59 2.75 -2.93 -11.63
CA ILE A 59 1.97 -1.71 -11.85
C ILE A 59 2.73 -0.55 -11.19
N LEU A 60 3.17 0.44 -11.97
CA LEU A 60 3.94 1.61 -11.47
C LEU A 60 5.19 1.23 -10.65
N GLY A 61 5.90 0.19 -11.07
CA GLY A 61 7.05 -0.35 -10.33
C GLY A 61 6.69 -1.02 -8.99
N THR A 62 5.39 -1.24 -8.73
CA THR A 62 4.86 -1.91 -7.53
C THR A 62 3.64 -2.82 -7.88
N SER A 63 2.84 -3.20 -6.89
CA SER A 63 1.66 -4.08 -7.01
C SER A 63 0.39 -3.27 -7.09
N LEU A 64 -0.66 -3.92 -7.54
CA LEU A 64 -2.03 -3.44 -7.50
C LEU A 64 -2.90 -4.53 -6.89
N ASP A 65 -3.52 -4.23 -5.75
CA ASP A 65 -4.52 -5.08 -5.11
C ASP A 65 -5.89 -4.36 -5.16
N ILE A 66 -6.92 -5.10 -5.55
CA ILE A 66 -8.28 -4.58 -5.73
C ILE A 66 -9.27 -5.48 -5.00
N VAL A 67 -10.20 -4.88 -4.26
CA VAL A 67 -11.36 -5.57 -3.70
C VAL A 67 -12.65 -4.91 -4.18
N VAL A 68 -13.56 -5.67 -4.76
CA VAL A 68 -14.85 -5.17 -5.27
C VAL A 68 -16.01 -5.81 -4.49
N GLN A 69 -16.90 -4.99 -3.91
CA GLN A 69 -18.13 -5.42 -3.24
C GLN A 69 -19.37 -5.18 -4.09
N GLY A 70 -20.39 -6.04 -3.90
CA GLY A 70 -21.71 -5.85 -4.51
C GLY A 70 -21.73 -6.02 -6.03
N ALA A 71 -20.87 -6.88 -6.58
CA ALA A 71 -20.72 -7.05 -8.03
C ALA A 71 -20.81 -8.53 -8.45
N SER A 72 -21.37 -8.79 -9.62
CA SER A 72 -21.16 -10.08 -10.31
C SER A 72 -19.70 -10.22 -10.74
N LYS A 73 -19.24 -11.46 -11.01
CA LYS A 73 -17.87 -11.70 -11.51
C LYS A 73 -17.55 -10.92 -12.81
N GLN A 74 -18.54 -10.75 -13.69
CA GLN A 74 -18.37 -10.00 -14.94
C GLN A 74 -18.25 -8.49 -14.68
N GLU A 75 -19.04 -7.94 -13.78
CA GLU A 75 -18.93 -6.55 -13.31
C GLU A 75 -17.59 -6.28 -12.63
N ALA A 76 -17.17 -7.17 -11.72
CA ALA A 76 -15.88 -7.07 -11.04
C ALA A 76 -14.71 -7.07 -12.05
N LYS A 77 -14.80 -7.88 -13.11
CA LYS A 77 -13.82 -7.83 -14.20
C LYS A 77 -13.82 -6.49 -14.94
N ARG A 78 -15.00 -5.92 -15.25
CA ARG A 78 -15.11 -4.59 -15.89
C ARG A 78 -14.51 -3.48 -15.03
N VAL A 79 -14.69 -3.55 -13.70
CA VAL A 79 -14.04 -2.64 -12.74
C VAL A 79 -12.53 -2.72 -12.85
N VAL A 80 -11.96 -3.93 -12.80
CA VAL A 80 -10.50 -4.13 -12.91
C VAL A 80 -9.98 -3.64 -14.25
N ASP A 81 -10.65 -3.95 -15.36
CA ASP A 81 -10.24 -3.53 -16.70
C ASP A 81 -10.25 -1.97 -16.80
N ALA A 82 -11.22 -1.28 -16.17
CA ALA A 82 -11.27 0.18 -16.12
C ALA A 82 -10.13 0.79 -15.28
N ILE A 83 -9.85 0.21 -14.10
CA ILE A 83 -8.72 0.62 -13.24
C ILE A 83 -7.39 0.49 -13.99
N GLN A 84 -7.15 -0.67 -14.62
CA GLN A 84 -5.90 -0.90 -15.34
C GLN A 84 -5.71 0.03 -16.54
N LYS A 85 -6.81 0.35 -17.22
CA LYS A 85 -6.80 1.33 -18.31
C LYS A 85 -6.41 2.72 -17.82
N GLU A 86 -7.06 3.23 -16.77
CA GLU A 86 -6.75 4.55 -16.21
C GLU A 86 -5.28 4.61 -15.74
N ILE A 87 -4.81 3.57 -15.02
CA ILE A 87 -3.42 3.50 -14.58
C ILE A 87 -2.45 3.54 -15.76
N SER A 88 -2.73 2.79 -16.83
CA SER A 88 -1.85 2.76 -18.01
C SER A 88 -1.83 4.08 -18.77
N GLN A 89 -2.95 4.82 -18.79
CA GLN A 89 -3.02 6.15 -19.38
C GLN A 89 -2.22 7.15 -18.56
N LEU A 90 -2.38 7.15 -17.24
CA LEU A 90 -1.64 8.05 -16.36
C LEU A 90 -0.15 7.70 -16.24
N ASP A 91 0.24 6.43 -16.43
CA ASP A 91 1.66 6.05 -16.55
C ASP A 91 2.32 6.71 -17.78
N GLN A 92 1.59 6.87 -18.89
CA GLN A 92 2.09 7.61 -20.07
C GLN A 92 2.16 9.13 -19.83
N VAL A 93 1.48 9.64 -18.81
CA VAL A 93 1.49 11.08 -18.49
C VAL A 93 2.55 11.40 -17.43
N LEU A 94 2.58 10.64 -16.34
CA LEU A 94 3.23 11.00 -15.08
C LEU A 94 4.54 10.25 -14.79
N SER A 95 4.88 9.23 -15.57
CA SER A 95 6.04 8.38 -15.29
C SER A 95 7.36 9.01 -15.73
N THR A 96 8.22 9.33 -14.76
CA THR A 96 9.60 9.82 -14.99
C THR A 96 10.56 8.72 -15.48
N TRP A 97 10.14 7.46 -15.40
CA TRP A 97 10.89 6.29 -15.86
C TRP A 97 10.72 6.01 -17.35
N ARG A 98 9.88 6.78 -18.03
CA ARG A 98 9.54 6.63 -19.44
C ARG A 98 10.03 7.84 -20.22
N ASP A 99 10.86 7.60 -21.23
CA ASP A 99 11.31 8.65 -22.13
C ASP A 99 10.18 9.21 -23.01
N ASP A 100 9.12 8.41 -23.22
CA ASP A 100 7.95 8.75 -24.03
C ASP A 100 6.77 9.31 -23.22
N SER A 101 6.95 9.64 -21.94
CA SER A 101 5.89 10.24 -21.15
C SER A 101 5.77 11.75 -21.34
N GLU A 102 4.58 12.28 -21.07
CA GLU A 102 4.31 13.72 -21.15
C GLU A 102 5.18 14.51 -20.17
N ILE A 103 5.37 14.03 -18.93
CA ILE A 103 6.24 14.69 -17.96
C ILE A 103 7.71 14.68 -18.39
N SER A 104 8.19 13.62 -19.04
CA SER A 104 9.54 13.59 -19.61
C SER A 104 9.68 14.61 -20.74
N ALA A 105 8.65 14.75 -21.59
CA ALA A 105 8.62 15.79 -22.61
C ALA A 105 8.64 17.20 -21.99
N LEU A 106 7.86 17.45 -20.93
CA LEU A 106 7.89 18.73 -20.20
C LEU A 106 9.27 19.00 -19.59
N ASN A 107 9.86 18.00 -18.91
CA ASN A 107 11.19 18.11 -18.32
C ASN A 107 12.30 18.38 -19.35
N ASN A 108 12.14 17.90 -20.58
CA ASN A 108 13.09 18.14 -21.67
C ASN A 108 12.88 19.51 -22.33
N ASN A 109 11.62 19.87 -22.61
CA ASN A 109 11.29 21.08 -23.35
C ASN A 109 11.23 22.34 -22.46
N LYS A 110 11.10 22.17 -21.14
CA LYS A 110 10.97 23.22 -20.10
C LYS A 110 9.73 24.12 -20.24
N GLN A 111 8.99 23.98 -21.33
CA GLN A 111 7.75 24.68 -21.56
C GLN A 111 6.86 23.91 -22.53
N GLY A 112 5.55 24.06 -22.41
CA GLY A 112 4.60 23.52 -23.36
C GLY A 112 3.17 23.51 -22.83
N ASN A 113 2.24 23.27 -23.75
CA ASN A 113 0.87 22.89 -23.39
C ASN A 113 0.87 21.43 -22.98
N VAL A 114 0.12 21.12 -21.92
CA VAL A 114 0.05 19.80 -21.32
C VAL A 114 -1.40 19.34 -21.17
N SER A 115 -1.60 18.04 -20.93
CA SER A 115 -2.88 17.47 -20.54
C SER A 115 -3.41 18.09 -19.26
N ALA A 116 -4.73 17.99 -19.05
CA ALA A 116 -5.35 18.44 -17.81
C ALA A 116 -4.76 17.68 -16.61
N GLU A 117 -4.51 16.38 -16.78
CA GLU A 117 -3.97 15.51 -15.76
C GLU A 117 -2.55 15.92 -15.33
N LEU A 118 -1.66 16.22 -16.28
CA LEU A 118 -0.32 16.70 -15.94
C LEU A 118 -0.37 18.10 -15.30
N PHE A 119 -1.22 18.99 -15.82
CA PHE A 119 -1.39 20.32 -15.25
C PHE A 119 -1.89 20.26 -13.80
N GLU A 120 -2.92 19.47 -13.53
CA GLU A 120 -3.48 19.26 -12.19
C GLU A 120 -2.42 18.73 -11.20
N VAL A 121 -1.61 17.74 -11.62
CA VAL A 121 -0.55 17.19 -10.77
C VAL A 121 0.54 18.22 -10.47
N ILE A 122 1.05 18.93 -11.47
CA ILE A 122 2.10 19.93 -11.24
C ILE A 122 1.58 21.09 -10.39
N ALA A 123 0.37 21.57 -10.68
CA ALA A 123 -0.26 22.63 -9.88
C ALA A 123 -0.46 22.21 -8.42
N ALA A 124 -0.89 20.97 -8.17
CA ALA A 124 -1.04 20.44 -6.83
C ALA A 124 0.31 20.29 -6.10
N CYS A 125 1.34 19.81 -6.80
CA CYS A 125 2.69 19.71 -6.26
C CYS A 125 3.25 21.07 -5.83
N GLU A 126 3.07 22.11 -6.65
CA GLU A 126 3.48 23.48 -6.32
C GLU A 126 2.70 24.05 -5.13
N ASN A 127 1.39 23.81 -5.07
CA ASN A 127 0.57 24.21 -3.93
C ASN A 127 0.99 23.50 -2.62
N TRP A 128 1.32 22.20 -2.67
CA TRP A 128 1.83 21.47 -1.51
C TRP A 128 3.22 21.93 -1.09
N ARG A 129 4.08 22.27 -2.05
CA ARG A 129 5.37 22.91 -1.77
C ARG A 129 5.19 24.19 -0.98
N ASP A 130 4.28 25.07 -1.39
CA ASP A 130 4.01 26.32 -0.67
C ASP A 130 3.42 26.07 0.72
N LYS A 131 2.41 25.20 0.84
CA LYS A 131 1.75 24.87 2.12
C LYS A 131 2.67 24.23 3.14
N THR A 132 3.68 23.49 2.68
CA THR A 132 4.66 22.79 3.54
C THR A 132 5.94 23.59 3.74
N CYS A 133 6.00 24.84 3.24
CA CYS A 133 7.20 25.67 3.26
C CYS A 133 8.42 24.95 2.65
N GLY A 134 8.18 24.21 1.56
CA GLY A 134 9.17 23.45 0.82
C GLY A 134 9.59 22.12 1.45
N ALA A 135 8.86 21.60 2.45
CA ALA A 135 9.14 20.25 2.97
C ALA A 135 8.67 19.14 2.01
N PHE A 136 7.64 19.41 1.20
CA PHE A 136 7.37 18.69 -0.03
C PHE A 136 7.90 19.51 -1.21
N ASP A 137 8.63 18.88 -2.13
CA ASP A 137 9.05 19.55 -3.37
C ASP A 137 9.20 18.53 -4.51
N ALA A 138 8.33 18.62 -5.51
CA ALA A 138 8.40 17.77 -6.69
C ALA A 138 9.50 18.21 -7.68
N ARG A 139 10.17 19.34 -7.46
CA ARG A 139 11.25 19.85 -8.34
C ARG A 139 12.59 19.17 -8.12
N LEU A 140 12.66 18.18 -7.23
CA LEU A 140 13.90 17.49 -6.83
C LEU A 140 14.44 16.51 -7.88
N GLY A 141 13.87 16.43 -9.09
CA GLY A 141 14.21 15.42 -10.09
C GLY A 141 15.71 15.34 -10.39
N GLN A 142 16.38 16.49 -10.53
CA GLN A 142 17.82 16.52 -10.77
C GLN A 142 18.62 15.95 -9.58
N LEU A 143 18.24 16.26 -8.33
CA LEU A 143 18.90 15.71 -7.15
C LEU A 143 18.68 14.21 -7.04
N ILE A 144 17.47 13.72 -7.33
CA ILE A 144 17.15 12.29 -7.34
C ILE A 144 18.06 11.56 -8.35
N THR A 145 18.13 12.05 -9.59
CA THR A 145 18.99 11.47 -10.63
C THR A 145 20.47 11.44 -10.22
N LEU A 146 20.97 12.52 -9.60
CA LEU A 146 22.35 12.57 -9.11
C LEU A 146 22.62 11.52 -8.02
N TRP A 147 21.67 11.33 -7.10
CA TRP A 147 21.77 10.29 -6.07
C TRP A 147 21.71 8.88 -6.66
N GLU A 148 20.86 8.62 -7.65
CA GLU A 148 20.78 7.32 -8.35
C GLU A 148 22.08 6.98 -9.08
N GLN A 149 22.71 7.97 -9.72
CA GLN A 149 23.95 7.80 -10.48
C GLN A 149 25.21 7.69 -9.61
N SER A 150 25.11 7.91 -8.30
CA SER A 150 26.26 7.83 -7.40
C SER A 150 26.83 6.41 -7.21
N HIS A 151 26.24 5.37 -7.81
CA HIS A 151 26.77 4.00 -7.89
C HIS A 151 27.29 3.41 -6.55
N GLY A 152 26.62 3.71 -5.43
CA GLY A 152 27.02 3.25 -4.10
C GLY A 152 28.10 4.11 -3.41
N VAL A 153 28.51 5.23 -4.02
CA VAL A 153 29.28 6.28 -3.36
C VAL A 153 28.31 7.09 -2.50
N VAL A 154 28.46 6.99 -1.18
CA VAL A 154 27.56 7.52 -0.14
C VAL A 154 27.56 9.07 -0.05
N LYS A 155 28.15 9.78 -1.02
CA LYS A 155 28.19 11.25 -1.02
C LYS A 155 28.07 11.80 -2.43
N LEU A 156 26.97 12.49 -2.70
CA LEU A 156 26.93 13.57 -3.67
C LEU A 156 27.92 14.66 -3.21
N ASP A 157 28.73 15.20 -4.13
CA ASP A 157 29.69 16.22 -3.77
C ASP A 157 28.96 17.50 -3.29
N GLU A 158 29.54 18.16 -2.28
CA GLU A 158 28.89 19.28 -1.60
C GLU A 158 28.67 20.49 -2.53
N ALA A 159 29.61 20.73 -3.45
CA ALA A 159 29.54 21.86 -4.38
C ALA A 159 28.39 21.69 -5.40
N THR A 160 28.28 20.51 -6.02
CA THR A 160 27.17 20.18 -6.93
C THR A 160 25.84 20.23 -6.19
N ARG A 161 25.74 19.62 -5.01
CA ARG A 161 24.50 19.67 -4.20
C ARG A 161 24.10 21.11 -3.88
N ALA A 162 25.04 21.92 -3.40
CA ALA A 162 24.78 23.32 -3.06
C ALA A 162 24.38 24.14 -4.29
N GLN A 163 24.98 23.88 -5.46
CA GLN A 163 24.60 24.52 -6.71
C GLN A 163 23.14 24.21 -7.08
N VAL A 164 22.75 22.92 -7.07
CA VAL A 164 21.38 22.52 -7.41
C VAL A 164 20.37 23.11 -6.42
N LEU A 165 20.68 23.09 -5.11
CA LEU A 165 19.80 23.71 -4.10
C LEU A 165 19.64 25.22 -4.29
N ASN A 166 20.69 25.93 -4.72
CA ASN A 166 20.60 27.35 -5.00
C ASN A 166 19.76 27.63 -6.25
N GLN A 167 19.84 26.76 -7.27
CA GLN A 167 18.98 26.83 -8.45
C GLN A 167 17.51 26.61 -8.06
N LEU A 168 17.19 25.54 -7.33
CA LEU A 168 15.82 25.25 -6.85
C LEU A 168 15.18 26.40 -6.06
N LYS A 169 15.99 27.21 -5.35
CA LYS A 169 15.53 28.39 -4.61
C LYS A 169 15.28 29.61 -5.50
N ALA A 170 16.06 29.78 -6.57
CA ALA A 170 15.96 30.91 -7.47
C ALA A 170 14.92 30.70 -8.58
N ASP A 171 14.76 29.46 -9.00
CA ASP A 171 13.97 29.08 -10.15
C ASP A 171 12.45 29.14 -9.89
N SER A 172 11.73 29.46 -10.95
CA SER A 172 10.30 29.70 -10.95
C SER A 172 9.55 28.75 -11.90
N VAL A 173 8.29 28.50 -11.57
CA VAL A 173 7.35 27.75 -12.41
C VAL A 173 6.16 28.65 -12.67
N LYS A 174 5.79 28.80 -13.94
CA LYS A 174 4.61 29.53 -14.38
C LYS A 174 3.56 28.54 -14.85
N LEU A 175 2.37 28.65 -14.28
CA LEU A 175 1.22 27.81 -14.58
C LEU A 175 0.12 28.69 -15.17
N ASP A 176 -0.32 28.37 -16.38
CA ASP A 176 -1.50 28.98 -17.02
C ASP A 176 -2.62 27.95 -17.08
N ALA A 177 -3.61 28.12 -16.20
CA ALA A 177 -4.75 27.20 -16.09
C ALA A 177 -5.75 27.35 -17.24
N GLU A 178 -5.79 28.48 -17.94
CA GLU A 178 -6.72 28.66 -19.07
C GLU A 178 -6.17 27.96 -20.33
N GLN A 179 -4.85 28.01 -20.52
CA GLN A 179 -4.19 27.40 -21.67
C GLN A 179 -3.66 25.98 -21.39
N HIS A 180 -3.75 25.51 -20.14
CA HIS A 180 -3.03 24.33 -19.64
C HIS A 180 -1.56 24.34 -20.08
N SER A 181 -0.88 25.46 -19.86
CA SER A 181 0.53 25.61 -20.21
C SER A 181 1.39 25.72 -18.96
N ILE A 182 2.56 25.09 -19.03
CA ILE A 182 3.58 25.14 -17.99
C ILE A 182 4.85 25.69 -18.61
N ALA A 183 5.51 26.61 -17.93
CA ALA A 183 6.86 27.05 -18.24
C ALA A 183 7.71 27.07 -16.96
N MET A 184 8.91 26.50 -17.02
CA MET A 184 9.83 26.33 -15.89
C MET A 184 11.24 26.69 -16.33
N ASP A 185 12.07 27.16 -15.39
CA ASP A 185 13.46 27.49 -15.67
C ASP A 185 14.28 26.23 -16.02
N ASP A 186 15.35 26.39 -16.82
CA ASP A 186 16.09 25.29 -17.46
C ASP A 186 16.67 24.26 -16.48
N ALA A 187 17.02 24.69 -15.26
CA ALA A 187 17.61 23.82 -14.26
C ALA A 187 16.56 22.96 -13.50
N LEU A 188 15.28 23.30 -13.59
CA LEU A 188 14.23 22.52 -12.92
C LEU A 188 13.98 21.19 -13.64
N GLN A 189 13.68 20.17 -12.83
CA GLN A 189 13.20 18.88 -13.30
C GLN A 189 12.18 18.33 -12.31
N PHE A 190 10.96 18.08 -12.77
CA PHE A 190 9.90 17.53 -11.97
C PHE A 190 10.01 16.01 -11.82
N ALA A 191 9.82 15.55 -10.58
CA ALA A 191 9.64 14.17 -10.16
C ALA A 191 8.47 14.13 -9.15
N PRO A 192 7.23 13.98 -9.63
CA PRO A 192 6.03 14.06 -8.79
C PRO A 192 5.68 12.73 -8.13
N ASP A 193 6.61 11.77 -8.06
CA ASP A 193 6.37 10.40 -7.58
C ASP A 193 5.70 10.35 -6.20
N ALA A 194 5.99 11.32 -5.33
CA ALA A 194 5.40 11.50 -3.99
C ALA A 194 3.97 12.09 -3.97
N TYR A 195 3.33 12.27 -5.13
CA TYR A 195 1.93 12.70 -5.28
C TYR A 195 1.21 11.91 -6.39
N ALA A 196 1.92 11.62 -7.48
CA ALA A 196 1.39 10.99 -8.69
C ALA A 196 0.76 9.62 -8.43
N LYS A 197 1.35 8.79 -7.55
CA LYS A 197 0.82 7.46 -7.24
C LYS A 197 -0.52 7.57 -6.50
N GLY A 198 -0.61 8.43 -5.48
CA GLY A 198 -1.89 8.76 -4.85
C GLY A 198 -2.94 9.31 -5.83
N TYR A 199 -2.56 10.22 -6.72
CA TYR A 199 -3.44 10.74 -7.78
C TYR A 199 -3.97 9.64 -8.68
N ILE A 200 -3.11 8.70 -9.11
CA ILE A 200 -3.51 7.57 -9.95
C ILE A 200 -4.49 6.65 -9.22
N ILE A 201 -4.30 6.41 -7.92
CA ILE A 201 -5.25 5.62 -7.11
C ILE A 201 -6.63 6.29 -7.08
N ASP A 202 -6.68 7.60 -6.83
CA ASP A 202 -7.94 8.35 -6.79
C ASP A 202 -8.66 8.33 -8.14
N ARG A 203 -7.92 8.54 -9.24
CA ARG A 203 -8.44 8.48 -10.61
C ARG A 203 -8.94 7.08 -10.98
N ALA A 204 -8.21 6.03 -10.61
CA ALA A 204 -8.62 4.65 -10.81
C ALA A 204 -9.94 4.33 -10.10
N LEU A 205 -10.14 4.83 -8.87
CA LEU A 205 -11.39 4.67 -8.13
C LEU A 205 -12.56 5.37 -8.84
N VAL A 206 -12.34 6.58 -9.37
CA VAL A 206 -13.35 7.31 -10.16
C VAL A 206 -13.70 6.54 -11.43
N ALA A 207 -12.71 6.10 -12.20
CA ALA A 207 -12.90 5.34 -13.43
C ALA A 207 -13.69 4.03 -13.19
N ALA A 208 -13.37 3.31 -12.12
CA ALA A 208 -14.09 2.10 -11.71
C ALA A 208 -15.58 2.36 -11.45
N ARG A 209 -15.88 3.38 -10.65
CA ARG A 209 -17.26 3.74 -10.28
C ARG A 209 -18.08 4.23 -11.46
N GLN A 210 -17.44 4.91 -12.42
CA GLN A 210 -18.08 5.31 -13.66
C GLN A 210 -18.36 4.10 -14.58
N ALA A 211 -17.43 3.15 -14.65
CA ALA A 211 -17.57 1.96 -15.49
C ALA A 211 -18.67 1.00 -15.00
N VAL A 212 -18.81 0.87 -13.68
CA VAL A 212 -19.83 0.01 -13.05
C VAL A 212 -20.44 0.72 -11.84
N PRO A 213 -21.51 1.52 -12.03
CA PRO A 213 -22.15 2.27 -10.95
C PRO A 213 -22.87 1.41 -9.89
N SER A 214 -23.09 0.12 -10.18
CA SER A 214 -23.79 -0.82 -9.28
C SER A 214 -22.91 -1.37 -8.16
N ILE A 215 -21.58 -1.19 -8.21
CA ILE A 215 -20.71 -1.69 -7.13
C ILE A 215 -20.98 -0.96 -5.82
N GLU A 216 -20.92 -1.69 -4.72
CA GLU A 216 -21.25 -1.16 -3.39
C GLU A 216 -20.02 -0.71 -2.61
N GLY A 217 -18.83 -1.17 -3.01
CA GLY A 217 -17.58 -0.85 -2.34
C GLY A 217 -16.37 -1.26 -3.15
N LEU A 218 -15.27 -0.53 -2.95
CA LEU A 218 -14.02 -0.69 -3.69
C LEU A 218 -12.83 -0.38 -2.79
N LEU A 219 -11.80 -1.22 -2.85
CA LEU A 219 -10.46 -0.93 -2.37
C LEU A 219 -9.50 -0.98 -3.55
N VAL A 220 -8.63 0.02 -3.65
CA VAL A 220 -7.50 0.06 -4.57
C VAL A 220 -6.25 0.31 -3.74
N ASP A 221 -5.31 -0.64 -3.77
CA ASP A 221 -4.01 -0.57 -3.11
C ASP A 221 -2.93 -0.61 -4.18
N ILE A 222 -2.09 0.42 -4.25
CA ILE A 222 -0.90 0.43 -5.09
C ILE A 222 0.34 0.55 -4.22
N GLY A 223 1.00 -0.58 -3.98
CA GLY A 223 2.25 -0.63 -3.25
C GLY A 223 2.18 -0.21 -1.78
N GLY A 224 1.00 -0.32 -1.17
CA GLY A 224 0.74 0.03 0.23
C GLY A 224 0.01 1.35 0.42
N ASP A 225 -0.10 2.17 -0.62
CA ASP A 225 -0.99 3.33 -0.60
C ASP A 225 -2.37 2.91 -1.08
N ILE A 226 -3.38 3.23 -0.26
CA ILE A 226 -4.69 2.59 -0.37
C ILE A 226 -5.76 3.66 -0.40
N ARG A 227 -6.74 3.49 -1.30
CA ARG A 227 -8.01 4.20 -1.27
C ARG A 227 -9.15 3.22 -1.13
N VAL A 228 -10.03 3.48 -0.16
CA VAL A 228 -11.25 2.71 0.05
C VAL A 228 -12.49 3.57 -0.18
N TRP A 229 -13.56 2.94 -0.66
CA TRP A 229 -14.86 3.55 -0.89
C TRP A 229 -15.99 2.56 -0.61
N GLY A 230 -17.11 3.06 -0.10
CA GLY A 230 -18.34 2.30 0.08
C GLY A 230 -18.23 1.19 1.13
N ASN A 231 -19.08 0.17 0.96
CA ASN A 231 -19.21 -0.96 1.88
C ASN A 231 -17.94 -1.80 1.88
N ALA A 232 -17.39 -2.05 3.07
CA ALA A 232 -16.35 -3.05 3.25
C ALA A 232 -16.93 -4.47 3.26
N PRO A 233 -16.11 -5.51 3.01
CA PRO A 233 -16.53 -6.91 3.20
C PRO A 233 -17.06 -7.20 4.61
N GLN A 234 -16.62 -6.42 5.60
CA GLN A 234 -17.04 -6.50 7.01
C GLN A 234 -17.84 -5.25 7.43
N LYS A 235 -18.78 -5.42 8.37
CA LYS A 235 -19.77 -4.37 8.74
C LYS A 235 -19.17 -3.10 9.37
N ASP A 236 -17.93 -3.12 9.84
CA ASP A 236 -17.34 -2.05 10.65
C ASP A 236 -16.36 -1.13 9.88
N GLY A 237 -16.37 -1.18 8.55
CA GLY A 237 -15.46 -0.43 7.67
C GLY A 237 -14.27 -1.25 7.20
N TRP A 238 -13.47 -0.66 6.32
CA TRP A 238 -12.33 -1.32 5.69
C TRP A 238 -11.20 -1.49 6.69
N LYS A 239 -10.75 -2.73 6.87
CA LYS A 239 -9.71 -3.09 7.84
C LYS A 239 -8.34 -3.00 7.18
N ILE A 240 -7.59 -1.96 7.52
CA ILE A 240 -6.27 -1.70 6.93
C ILE A 240 -5.18 -1.89 7.99
N GLY A 241 -4.24 -2.80 7.72
CA GLY A 241 -3.11 -3.03 8.61
C GLY A 241 -2.01 -1.97 8.45
N VAL A 242 -1.54 -1.42 9.56
CA VAL A 242 -0.33 -0.59 9.64
C VAL A 242 0.81 -1.46 10.14
N GLN A 243 1.83 -1.63 9.30
CA GLN A 243 3.02 -2.42 9.61
C GLN A 243 3.83 -1.75 10.74
N ASP A 244 4.47 -2.56 11.58
CA ASP A 244 5.45 -2.08 12.56
C ASP A 244 6.62 -1.40 11.83
N ALA A 245 6.94 -0.17 12.22
CA ALA A 245 7.95 0.66 11.58
C ALA A 245 9.34 -0.01 11.57
N PHE A 246 9.69 -0.80 12.59
CA PHE A 246 11.02 -1.42 12.72
C PHE A 246 11.08 -2.87 12.21
N VAL A 247 9.94 -3.41 11.73
CA VAL A 247 9.86 -4.78 11.23
C VAL A 247 9.75 -4.75 9.71
N HIS A 248 10.90 -4.71 9.04
CA HIS A 248 10.99 -4.76 7.56
C HIS A 248 10.84 -6.19 6.99
N THR A 249 10.02 -7.03 7.63
CA THR A 249 9.69 -8.35 7.08
C THR A 249 8.29 -8.34 6.51
N ASP A 250 8.16 -8.82 5.28
CA ASP A 250 6.96 -8.56 4.49
C ASP A 250 5.69 -9.32 4.91
N ASN A 251 5.81 -10.29 5.81
CA ASN A 251 4.69 -11.07 6.34
C ASN A 251 4.49 -10.84 7.84
N SER A 252 5.06 -9.77 8.37
CA SER A 252 4.83 -9.34 9.73
C SER A 252 3.33 -9.07 9.95
N ALA A 253 2.83 -9.46 11.12
CA ALA A 253 1.49 -9.04 11.52
C ALA A 253 1.49 -7.52 11.66
N PRO A 254 0.41 -6.83 11.23
CA PRO A 254 0.32 -5.39 11.42
C PRO A 254 0.35 -5.07 12.91
N GLN A 255 1.04 -3.98 13.27
CA GLN A 255 1.10 -3.48 14.64
C GLN A 255 -0.25 -2.88 15.07
N GLN A 256 -0.94 -2.23 14.11
CA GLN A 256 -2.26 -1.64 14.31
C GLN A 256 -3.16 -1.99 13.13
N VAL A 257 -4.47 -2.08 13.38
CA VAL A 257 -5.48 -2.18 12.32
C VAL A 257 -6.37 -0.95 12.40
N LEU A 258 -6.44 -0.21 11.30
CA LEU A 258 -7.30 0.96 11.17
C LEU A 258 -8.64 0.56 10.55
N SER A 259 -9.72 1.23 10.96
CA SER A 259 -11.04 1.14 10.34
C SER A 259 -11.27 2.37 9.47
N LEU A 260 -11.20 2.21 8.15
CA LEU A 260 -11.35 3.31 7.21
C LEU A 260 -12.72 3.25 6.52
N LYS A 261 -13.32 4.43 6.25
CA LYS A 261 -14.58 4.56 5.51
C LYS A 261 -14.47 5.74 4.55
N ASP A 262 -14.55 5.45 3.25
CA ASP A 262 -14.39 6.48 2.21
C ASP A 262 -13.11 7.33 2.39
N GLN A 263 -12.03 6.72 2.89
CA GLN A 263 -10.74 7.36 3.17
C GLN A 263 -9.59 6.76 2.35
N ALA A 264 -8.45 7.44 2.39
CA ALA A 264 -7.18 6.98 1.85
C ALA A 264 -6.14 6.84 2.96
N ILE A 265 -5.10 6.07 2.72
CA ILE A 265 -3.92 5.98 3.57
C ILE A 265 -2.68 5.88 2.70
N ALA A 266 -1.63 6.60 3.05
CA ALA A 266 -0.34 6.56 2.40
C ALA A 266 0.79 6.37 3.41
N PHE A 267 1.86 5.72 2.97
CA PHE A 267 3.02 5.39 3.78
C PHE A 267 4.30 5.96 3.16
N SER A 268 5.09 6.65 3.96
CA SER A 268 6.42 7.14 3.59
C SER A 268 7.41 6.80 4.70
N GLY A 269 8.64 6.41 4.38
CA GLY A 269 9.62 6.05 5.41
C GLY A 269 10.78 5.22 4.89
N GLN A 270 11.53 4.64 5.83
CA GLN A 270 12.55 3.64 5.51
C GLN A 270 11.85 2.39 4.96
N GLY A 271 12.32 1.91 3.81
CA GLY A 271 11.72 0.79 3.11
C GLY A 271 12.71 0.13 2.17
N TYR A 272 12.22 -0.75 1.30
CA TYR A 272 13.07 -1.52 0.38
C TYR A 272 13.70 -0.67 -0.75
N ARG A 273 13.16 0.53 -1.01
CA ARG A 273 13.71 1.47 -2.00
C ARG A 273 14.83 2.29 -1.37
N SER A 274 16.01 2.24 -1.97
CA SER A 274 17.19 2.97 -1.50
C SER A 274 17.86 3.80 -2.59
N LEU A 275 18.36 4.97 -2.22
CA LEU A 275 19.29 5.78 -3.00
C LEU A 275 20.69 5.62 -2.39
N ALA A 276 21.61 5.01 -3.14
CA ALA A 276 22.97 4.73 -2.69
C ALA A 276 23.06 3.98 -1.33
N GLY A 277 22.11 3.08 -1.05
CA GLY A 277 22.04 2.32 0.21
C GLY A 277 21.41 3.07 1.39
N GLN A 278 20.84 4.25 1.16
CA GLN A 278 20.08 5.06 2.14
C GLN A 278 18.61 5.20 1.68
N THR A 279 17.73 5.82 2.47
CA THR A 279 16.35 6.10 2.02
C THR A 279 16.29 6.82 0.68
N HIS A 280 15.21 6.59 -0.07
CA HIS A 280 14.92 7.31 -1.30
C HIS A 280 14.26 8.68 -1.08
N LEU A 281 13.91 9.01 0.17
CA LEU A 281 13.34 10.30 0.53
C LEU A 281 14.45 11.33 0.76
N LEU A 282 14.42 12.43 0.03
CA LEU A 282 15.36 13.53 0.18
C LEU A 282 14.71 14.66 0.99
N ASP A 283 15.50 15.28 1.87
CA ASP A 283 15.17 16.56 2.48
C ASP A 283 15.35 17.66 1.43
N PRO A 284 14.28 18.37 1.00
CA PRO A 284 14.40 19.41 -0.02
C PRO A 284 15.27 20.61 0.41
N LYS A 285 15.41 20.85 1.73
CA LYS A 285 16.22 21.97 2.26
C LYS A 285 17.71 21.67 2.18
N THR A 286 18.09 20.41 2.38
CA THR A 286 19.50 20.00 2.44
C THR A 286 19.95 19.16 1.25
N GLY A 287 19.03 18.63 0.43
CA GLY A 287 19.33 17.72 -0.68
C GLY A 287 19.92 16.38 -0.25
N MET A 288 19.79 16.00 1.02
CA MET A 288 20.33 14.78 1.61
C MET A 288 19.21 13.76 1.88
N PRO A 289 19.50 12.44 1.83
CA PRO A 289 18.57 11.42 2.29
C PRO A 289 18.17 11.61 3.76
N LEU A 290 16.87 11.49 4.06
CA LEU A 290 16.33 11.61 5.42
C LEU A 290 16.85 10.51 6.35
N GLN A 291 17.20 10.86 7.59
CA GLN A 291 17.79 9.93 8.56
C GLN A 291 16.98 9.76 9.85
N GLN A 292 16.02 10.64 10.11
CA GLN A 292 15.37 10.76 11.42
C GLN A 292 14.01 10.05 11.50
N VAL A 293 13.35 9.83 10.37
CA VAL A 293 12.02 9.22 10.30
C VAL A 293 12.14 7.78 9.84
N GLU A 294 11.60 6.87 10.63
CA GLU A 294 11.46 5.45 10.29
C GLU A 294 10.22 5.25 9.42
N GLN A 295 9.09 5.81 9.83
CA GLN A 295 7.81 5.66 9.14
C GLN A 295 6.92 6.87 9.40
N CYS A 296 6.26 7.35 8.37
CA CYS A 296 5.16 8.31 8.41
C CYS A 296 3.96 7.69 7.72
N VAL A 297 2.81 7.73 8.39
CA VAL A 297 1.55 7.20 7.90
C VAL A 297 0.53 8.32 7.95
N VAL A 298 -0.11 8.61 6.83
CA VAL A 298 -1.15 9.64 6.73
C VAL A 298 -2.44 9.01 6.24
N VAL A 299 -3.53 9.23 6.97
CA VAL A 299 -4.90 8.91 6.57
C VAL A 299 -5.58 10.21 6.16
N GLY A 300 -6.28 10.19 5.02
CA GLY A 300 -6.89 11.40 4.46
C GLY A 300 -8.14 11.12 3.65
N THR A 301 -8.70 12.17 3.06
CA THR A 301 -9.89 12.07 2.19
C THR A 301 -9.56 11.73 0.74
N CYS A 302 -8.32 11.91 0.29
CA CYS A 302 -7.83 11.50 -1.01
C CYS A 302 -6.42 10.92 -0.88
N ALA A 303 -6.06 10.01 -1.78
CA ALA A 303 -4.76 9.34 -1.75
C ALA A 303 -3.63 10.27 -2.20
N ALA A 304 -3.88 11.17 -3.15
CA ALA A 304 -2.87 12.12 -3.64
C ALA A 304 -2.31 13.02 -2.54
N ASP A 305 -3.18 13.66 -1.74
CA ASP A 305 -2.75 14.52 -0.64
C ASP A 305 -2.13 13.71 0.50
N ALA A 306 -2.65 12.50 0.78
CA ALA A 306 -2.06 11.64 1.81
C ALA A 306 -0.61 11.25 1.47
N ASP A 307 -0.32 10.95 0.21
CA ASP A 307 1.03 10.60 -0.29
C ASP A 307 1.99 11.80 -0.17
N ALA A 308 1.56 12.99 -0.60
CA ALA A 308 2.36 14.21 -0.47
C ALA A 308 2.59 14.62 0.98
N LEU A 309 1.56 14.53 1.83
CA LEU A 309 1.68 14.82 3.26
C LEU A 309 2.60 13.80 3.94
N ALA A 310 2.50 12.50 3.64
CA ALA A 310 3.36 11.50 4.24
C ALA A 310 4.84 11.78 3.93
N THR A 311 5.13 12.21 2.70
CA THR A 311 6.48 12.64 2.30
C THR A 311 6.90 13.96 2.95
N ALA A 312 6.02 14.96 2.99
CA ALA A 312 6.29 16.24 3.63
C ALA A 312 6.63 16.08 5.12
N LEU A 313 5.79 15.34 5.85
CA LEU A 313 5.94 15.09 7.28
C LEU A 313 7.22 14.34 7.60
N ALA A 314 7.70 13.48 6.70
CA ALA A 314 8.99 12.81 6.86
C ALA A 314 10.17 13.82 6.85
N ALA A 315 10.03 14.96 6.15
CA ALA A 315 11.03 16.02 6.06
C ALA A 315 10.81 17.18 7.07
N MET A 316 9.67 17.22 7.76
CA MET A 316 9.34 18.24 8.77
C MET A 316 9.77 17.78 10.17
N THR A 317 9.89 18.73 11.10
CA THR A 317 9.92 18.33 12.51
C THR A 317 8.55 17.75 12.91
N PRO A 318 8.47 16.77 13.82
CA PRO A 318 7.19 16.18 14.21
C PRO A 318 6.17 17.21 14.72
N SER A 319 6.62 18.26 15.42
CA SER A 319 5.74 19.33 15.91
C SER A 319 5.10 20.12 14.77
N GLU A 320 5.91 20.59 13.81
CA GLU A 320 5.41 21.35 12.65
C GLU A 320 4.51 20.47 11.76
N GLY A 321 4.90 19.21 11.57
CA GLY A 321 4.14 18.25 10.78
C GLY A 321 2.77 17.96 11.38
N LEU A 322 2.69 17.77 12.70
CA LEU A 322 1.41 17.58 13.38
C LEU A 322 0.55 18.86 13.37
N GLU A 323 1.14 20.04 13.56
CA GLU A 323 0.39 21.31 13.46
C GLU A 323 -0.26 21.48 12.08
N LEU A 324 0.46 21.12 11.00
CA LEU A 324 -0.09 21.10 9.65
C LEU A 324 -1.27 20.12 9.54
N ILE A 325 -1.16 18.90 10.08
CA ILE A 325 -2.23 17.90 10.02
C ILE A 325 -3.47 18.34 10.81
N GLU A 326 -3.31 18.91 12.00
CA GLU A 326 -4.43 19.41 12.81
C GLU A 326 -5.21 20.54 12.12
N ALA A 327 -4.56 21.27 11.19
CA ALA A 327 -5.22 22.31 10.40
C ALA A 327 -6.03 21.75 9.21
N LEU A 328 -5.86 20.48 8.86
CA LEU A 328 -6.50 19.84 7.70
C LEU A 328 -7.68 18.97 8.13
N ILE A 329 -8.89 19.36 7.72
CA ILE A 329 -10.10 18.59 8.03
C ILE A 329 -10.07 17.23 7.33
N GLY A 330 -10.22 16.17 8.12
CA GLY A 330 -10.30 14.80 7.61
C GLY A 330 -8.96 14.12 7.39
N TYR A 331 -7.87 14.69 7.91
CA TYR A 331 -6.53 14.11 7.86
C TYR A 331 -6.03 13.77 9.26
N GLU A 332 -5.37 12.63 9.37
CA GLU A 332 -4.74 12.14 10.58
C GLU A 332 -3.37 11.57 10.21
N ALA A 333 -2.39 11.67 11.11
CA ALA A 333 -1.05 11.17 10.84
C ALA A 333 -0.40 10.52 12.06
N LYS A 334 0.51 9.60 11.79
CA LYS A 334 1.44 9.03 12.77
C LYS A 334 2.85 9.02 12.18
N VAL A 335 3.79 9.62 12.89
CA VAL A 335 5.21 9.66 12.57
C VAL A 335 5.98 8.90 13.65
N THR A 336 6.74 7.89 13.22
CA THR A 336 7.67 7.12 14.04
C THR A 336 9.09 7.50 13.66
N LEU A 337 9.87 7.97 14.62
CA LEU A 337 11.27 8.31 14.46
C LEU A 337 12.17 7.08 14.60
N THR A 338 13.40 7.15 14.10
CA THR A 338 14.39 6.06 14.16
C THR A 338 14.84 5.72 15.58
N ASP A 339 14.62 6.61 16.56
CA ASP A 339 14.86 6.36 17.98
C ASP A 339 13.67 5.70 18.73
N GLY A 340 12.58 5.42 18.01
CA GLY A 340 11.37 4.80 18.55
C GLY A 340 10.33 5.78 19.09
N GLN A 341 10.59 7.09 19.09
CA GLN A 341 9.57 8.07 19.46
C GLN A 341 8.43 8.10 18.44
N VAL A 342 7.20 8.15 18.93
CA VAL A 342 5.99 8.19 18.11
C VAL A 342 5.22 9.48 18.38
N TYR A 343 4.88 10.18 17.31
CA TYR A 343 4.09 11.40 17.27
C TYR A 343 2.84 11.13 16.44
N GLN A 344 1.67 11.50 16.91
CA GLN A 344 0.42 11.27 16.19
C GLN A 344 -0.56 12.42 16.41
N SER A 345 -1.42 12.64 15.41
CA SER A 345 -2.51 13.61 15.50
C SER A 345 -3.56 13.21 16.53
N SER A 346 -4.34 14.18 16.96
CA SER A 346 -5.32 14.08 18.04
C SER A 346 -6.43 13.06 17.74
N GLY A 347 -6.81 12.88 16.47
CA GLY A 347 -7.83 11.94 16.04
C GLY A 347 -7.31 10.55 15.65
N TRP A 348 -5.99 10.32 15.58
CA TRP A 348 -5.41 9.04 15.14
C TRP A 348 -6.00 7.82 15.86
N ASN A 349 -6.14 7.91 17.19
CA ASN A 349 -6.65 6.81 18.02
C ASN A 349 -8.11 6.45 17.72
N SER A 350 -8.89 7.34 17.09
CA SER A 350 -10.26 7.03 16.66
C SER A 350 -10.32 6.12 15.44
N LEU A 351 -9.25 6.08 14.64
CA LEU A 351 -9.11 5.19 13.48
C LEU A 351 -8.69 3.78 13.91
N VAL A 352 -7.93 3.68 14.99
CA VAL A 352 -7.38 2.41 15.50
C VAL A 352 -8.51 1.58 16.06
N GLN A 353 -8.70 0.39 15.50
CA GLN A 353 -9.47 -0.61 16.23
C GLN A 353 -8.65 -1.07 17.42
N THR A 354 -9.23 -0.93 18.61
CA THR A 354 -8.74 -1.66 19.77
C THR A 354 -8.68 -3.12 19.36
N PRO A 355 -7.51 -3.79 19.47
CA PRO A 355 -7.51 -5.23 19.40
C PRO A 355 -8.55 -5.68 20.41
N GLN A 356 -9.60 -6.35 19.96
CA GLN A 356 -10.30 -7.24 20.85
C GLN A 356 -9.23 -8.27 21.19
N HIS A 357 -8.47 -8.02 22.27
CA HIS A 357 -7.71 -9.06 22.90
C HIS A 357 -8.75 -10.15 23.10
N ALA A 358 -8.65 -11.22 22.32
CA ALA A 358 -9.36 -12.43 22.63
C ALA A 358 -8.92 -12.74 24.06
N GLU A 359 -9.78 -12.43 25.03
CA GLU A 359 -9.63 -12.92 26.39
C GLU A 359 -9.59 -14.44 26.24
N MET A 360 -8.37 -14.98 26.25
CA MET A 360 -8.16 -16.41 26.23
C MET A 360 -8.69 -16.94 27.56
N ARG A 361 -9.95 -17.39 27.54
CA ARG A 361 -10.43 -18.39 28.49
C ARG A 361 -9.50 -19.58 28.39
N THR A 362 -8.69 -19.77 29.42
CA THR A 362 -7.78 -20.88 29.58
C THR A 362 -8.62 -22.15 29.72
N VAL A 363 -8.57 -23.01 28.70
CA VAL A 363 -9.06 -24.39 28.82
C VAL A 363 -7.81 -25.28 28.90
N ALA A 364 -7.60 -25.88 30.07
CA ALA A 364 -6.54 -26.83 30.31
C ALA A 364 -6.84 -28.18 29.64
N ALA A 365 -5.90 -28.67 28.83
CA ALA A 365 -5.55 -30.07 28.54
C ALA A 365 -4.58 -30.05 27.34
N GLY A 366 -3.46 -30.77 27.25
CA GLY A 366 -2.78 -31.74 28.08
C GLY A 366 -1.49 -32.12 27.33
N GLN A 367 -0.52 -32.68 28.08
CA GLN A 367 0.78 -33.22 27.65
C GLN A 367 1.87 -32.20 27.26
N SER A 368 2.98 -32.31 28.00
CA SER A 368 4.20 -31.52 27.91
C SER A 368 4.92 -31.71 26.56
N SER A 369 4.62 -30.84 25.59
CA SER A 369 5.57 -30.46 24.56
C SER A 369 6.20 -29.11 24.96
N ALA A 370 7.52 -28.99 24.81
CA ALA A 370 8.20 -27.71 25.06
C ALA A 370 7.53 -26.63 24.19
N LYS A 371 7.26 -25.45 24.76
CA LYS A 371 6.63 -24.34 24.04
C LYS A 371 7.65 -23.70 23.09
N TRP A 372 7.18 -23.05 22.03
CA TRP A 372 8.03 -22.20 21.19
C TRP A 372 8.89 -21.26 22.07
N PRO A 373 10.21 -21.17 21.86
CA PRO A 373 11.07 -20.36 22.70
C PRO A 373 10.67 -18.88 22.67
N ALA A 374 10.49 -18.27 23.84
CA ALA A 374 10.05 -16.89 23.94
C ALA A 374 11.05 -15.93 23.27
N GLY A 375 10.52 -15.05 22.40
CA GLY A 375 11.32 -14.07 21.65
C GLY A 375 12.07 -14.64 20.45
N TYR A 376 11.92 -15.93 20.10
CA TYR A 376 12.57 -16.48 18.91
C TYR A 376 11.70 -16.36 17.66
N GLN A 377 12.36 -16.14 16.51
CA GLN A 377 11.73 -16.14 15.19
C GLN A 377 12.63 -16.86 14.17
N ALA A 378 12.01 -17.44 13.15
CA ALA A 378 12.68 -17.95 11.96
C ALA A 378 12.63 -16.89 10.85
N ILE A 379 13.78 -16.32 10.50
CA ILE A 379 13.92 -15.30 9.46
C ILE A 379 14.38 -15.97 8.17
N ILE A 380 13.66 -15.76 7.06
CA ILE A 380 13.97 -16.28 5.74
C ILE A 380 14.39 -15.10 4.86
N ASP A 381 15.68 -15.02 4.55
CA ASP A 381 16.26 -14.08 3.60
C ASP A 381 16.33 -14.74 2.22
N LEU A 382 15.81 -14.10 1.19
CA LEU A 382 15.87 -14.64 -0.17
C LEU A 382 16.06 -13.54 -1.21
N THR A 383 16.61 -13.91 -2.35
CA THR A 383 16.84 -12.98 -3.46
C THR A 383 16.04 -13.42 -4.67
N ILE A 384 15.29 -12.52 -5.31
CA ILE A 384 14.72 -12.75 -6.64
C ILE A 384 15.66 -12.12 -7.67
N PRO A 385 16.34 -12.90 -8.51
CA PRO A 385 17.33 -12.36 -9.43
C PRO A 385 16.66 -11.64 -10.61
N LYS A 386 17.32 -10.59 -11.12
CA LYS A 386 16.98 -9.99 -12.41
C LYS A 386 17.60 -10.87 -13.49
N ILE A 387 16.76 -11.54 -14.28
CA ILE A 387 17.23 -12.47 -15.31
C ILE A 387 17.23 -11.72 -16.64
N ALA A 388 18.34 -11.76 -17.37
CA ALA A 388 18.47 -11.16 -18.69
C ALA A 388 17.70 -12.00 -19.73
N VAL A 389 16.42 -11.70 -19.91
CA VAL A 389 15.54 -12.29 -20.94
C VAL A 389 14.76 -11.20 -21.66
N GLU A 390 14.39 -11.45 -22.91
CA GLU A 390 13.73 -10.49 -23.80
C GLU A 390 12.42 -9.91 -23.21
N LYS A 391 11.66 -10.72 -22.48
CA LYS A 391 10.49 -10.30 -21.71
C LYS A 391 10.53 -10.89 -20.31
N TYR A 392 11.16 -10.17 -19.38
CA TYR A 392 11.21 -10.60 -17.99
C TYR A 392 9.81 -10.64 -17.36
N ARG A 393 9.58 -11.64 -16.52
CA ARG A 393 8.39 -11.82 -15.67
C ARG A 393 8.90 -12.20 -14.30
N ALA A 394 8.48 -11.52 -13.24
CA ALA A 394 8.87 -11.96 -11.90
C ALA A 394 8.34 -13.38 -11.64
N PRO A 395 9.09 -14.20 -10.88
CA PRO A 395 8.63 -15.52 -10.50
C PRO A 395 7.48 -15.43 -9.48
N TYR A 396 6.56 -16.36 -9.62
CA TYR A 396 5.54 -16.74 -8.66
C TYR A 396 6.19 -17.49 -7.51
N VAL A 397 5.99 -17.07 -6.26
CA VAL A 397 6.68 -17.63 -5.09
C VAL A 397 5.66 -18.04 -4.04
N SER A 398 5.77 -19.25 -3.52
CA SER A 398 4.96 -19.75 -2.41
C SER A 398 5.89 -20.22 -1.29
N ILE A 399 5.73 -19.66 -0.09
CA ILE A 399 6.50 -20.03 1.09
C ILE A 399 5.54 -20.39 2.22
N TRP A 400 5.66 -21.59 2.77
CA TRP A 400 4.78 -22.09 3.82
C TRP A 400 5.52 -23.01 4.78
N VAL A 401 4.91 -23.25 5.93
CA VAL A 401 5.42 -24.08 7.01
C VAL A 401 4.52 -25.28 7.19
N THR A 402 5.12 -26.47 7.32
CA THR A 402 4.42 -27.68 7.77
C THR A 402 5.09 -28.27 9.00
N ASP A 403 4.33 -29.07 9.76
CA ASP A 403 4.89 -29.92 10.81
C ASP A 403 5.61 -31.15 10.21
N ALA A 404 6.21 -31.98 11.07
CA ALA A 404 6.89 -33.21 10.66
C ALA A 404 5.98 -34.21 9.89
N ASN A 405 4.65 -34.10 10.03
CA ASN A 405 3.67 -34.92 9.31
C ASN A 405 3.18 -34.26 8.01
N LYS A 406 3.82 -33.17 7.59
CA LYS A 406 3.45 -32.35 6.42
C LYS A 406 2.05 -31.73 6.54
N LYS A 407 1.51 -31.56 7.75
CA LYS A 407 0.29 -30.78 7.97
C LYS A 407 0.64 -29.30 7.91
N ILE A 408 -0.16 -28.50 7.20
CA ILE A 408 0.05 -27.05 7.13
C ILE A 408 -0.04 -26.43 8.52
N VAL A 409 0.95 -25.60 8.82
CA VAL A 409 1.03 -24.80 10.04
C VAL A 409 0.75 -23.34 9.71
N ARG A 410 1.43 -22.78 8.70
CA ARG A 410 1.24 -21.38 8.27
C ARG A 410 1.77 -21.13 6.87
N THR A 411 1.08 -20.30 6.10
CA THR A 411 1.56 -19.76 4.83
C THR A 411 2.23 -18.42 5.10
N LEU A 412 3.51 -18.32 4.76
CA LEU A 412 4.31 -17.11 4.99
C LEU A 412 4.20 -16.13 3.82
N ALA A 413 4.13 -16.65 2.59
CA ALA A 413 4.05 -15.83 1.39
C ALA A 413 3.41 -16.59 0.22
N VAL A 414 2.67 -15.85 -0.61
CA VAL A 414 2.24 -16.23 -1.96
C VAL A 414 2.37 -14.98 -2.83
N TRP A 415 3.24 -15.01 -3.83
CA TRP A 415 3.53 -13.90 -4.75
C TRP A 415 3.17 -14.33 -6.17
N GLY A 416 2.50 -13.47 -6.94
CA GLY A 416 2.14 -13.77 -8.32
C GLY A 416 0.88 -13.07 -8.84
N LYS A 417 0.90 -12.71 -10.13
CA LYS A 417 -0.08 -11.85 -10.81
C LYS A 417 -1.34 -12.54 -11.34
N ASP A 418 -1.26 -13.82 -11.71
CA ASP A 418 -2.35 -14.57 -12.31
C ASP A 418 -2.56 -15.90 -11.59
N GLU A 419 -3.80 -16.18 -11.15
CA GLU A 419 -4.16 -17.43 -10.50
C GLU A 419 -3.73 -18.64 -11.35
N LYS A 420 -3.85 -18.55 -12.69
CA LYS A 420 -3.42 -19.61 -13.61
C LYS A 420 -1.97 -20.03 -13.39
N TRP A 421 -1.09 -19.08 -13.10
CA TRP A 421 0.35 -19.31 -12.94
C TRP A 421 0.74 -19.50 -11.46
N ILE A 422 -0.04 -18.98 -10.50
CA ILE A 422 0.05 -19.41 -9.09
C ILE A 422 -0.17 -20.93 -9.01
N ASN A 423 -1.05 -21.49 -9.85
CA ASN A 423 -1.27 -22.94 -9.93
C ASN A 423 -0.04 -23.73 -10.42
N SER A 424 0.93 -23.06 -11.04
CA SER A 424 2.21 -23.65 -11.43
C SER A 424 3.12 -23.92 -10.23
N ASN A 425 2.88 -23.29 -9.07
CA ASN A 425 3.36 -23.75 -7.77
C ASN A 425 2.47 -24.90 -7.27
N TYR A 426 2.51 -26.02 -8.02
CA TYR A 426 1.55 -27.11 -7.86
C TYR A 426 1.73 -27.90 -6.56
N VAL A 427 2.89 -27.81 -5.88
CA VAL A 427 3.11 -28.49 -4.59
C VAL A 427 2.29 -27.80 -3.50
N TRP A 428 2.31 -26.48 -3.46
CA TRP A 428 1.49 -25.67 -2.55
C TRP A 428 0.02 -25.60 -2.98
N TYR A 429 -0.24 -25.23 -4.24
CA TYR A 429 -1.59 -24.93 -4.71
C TYR A 429 -2.56 -26.13 -4.61
N ARG A 430 -2.11 -27.34 -4.96
CA ARG A 430 -2.95 -28.55 -4.90
C ARG A 430 -3.34 -28.96 -3.48
N ARG A 431 -2.52 -28.61 -2.47
CA ARG A 431 -2.71 -29.07 -1.09
C ARG A 431 -3.33 -28.02 -0.18
N TYR A 432 -3.02 -26.74 -0.40
CA TYR A 432 -3.34 -25.67 0.56
C TYR A 432 -3.96 -24.43 -0.08
N GLY A 433 -3.53 -24.05 -1.29
CA GLY A 433 -3.94 -22.80 -1.93
C GLY A 433 -5.45 -22.67 -2.24
N ARG A 434 -6.19 -23.79 -2.32
CA ARG A 434 -7.63 -23.80 -2.65
C ARG A 434 -8.56 -23.27 -1.54
N GLN A 435 -8.06 -23.06 -0.32
CA GLN A 435 -8.90 -22.89 0.89
C GLN A 435 -8.56 -21.64 1.74
N MET A 436 -7.80 -20.66 1.26
CA MET A 436 -7.31 -19.55 2.12
C MET A 436 -8.41 -18.50 2.49
N PRO A 437 -8.59 -18.13 3.78
CA PRO A 437 -9.49 -17.06 4.25
C PRO A 437 -8.86 -15.64 4.37
N ASN A 438 -9.73 -14.63 4.53
CA ASN A 438 -9.61 -13.19 4.17
C ASN A 438 -8.90 -12.24 5.17
N LEU A 439 -7.94 -11.45 4.68
CA LEU A 439 -7.71 -10.06 5.11
C LEU A 439 -8.09 -9.12 3.96
N ASP A 440 -8.71 -7.96 4.24
CA ASP A 440 -9.23 -7.05 3.20
C ASP A 440 -8.15 -6.44 2.33
N ALA A 441 -7.04 -6.02 2.94
CA ALA A 441 -5.78 -5.80 2.27
C ALA A 441 -4.66 -5.86 3.31
N VAL A 442 -3.52 -6.44 2.95
CA VAL A 442 -2.23 -6.11 3.58
C VAL A 442 -1.48 -5.36 2.50
N ALA A 443 -1.08 -4.12 2.78
CA ALA A 443 -0.10 -3.40 1.98
C ALA A 443 1.10 -4.33 1.72
N LYS A 444 1.22 -4.86 0.49
CA LYS A 444 2.29 -5.78 0.09
C LYS A 444 2.93 -5.19 -1.15
N PRO A 445 4.23 -4.84 -1.12
CA PRO A 445 4.93 -4.43 -2.34
C PRO A 445 4.85 -5.52 -3.42
N SER A 446 4.65 -5.17 -4.70
CA SER A 446 4.96 -6.13 -5.77
C SER A 446 6.45 -6.35 -5.76
N ARG A 447 6.86 -7.58 -6.04
CA ARG A 447 8.25 -7.96 -5.87
C ARG A 447 8.96 -7.97 -7.21
N GLN A 448 9.61 -6.85 -7.52
CA GLN A 448 10.65 -6.77 -8.55
C GLN A 448 11.81 -7.73 -8.20
N PRO A 449 12.77 -7.97 -9.11
CA PRO A 449 14.06 -8.51 -8.67
C PRO A 449 14.62 -7.74 -7.48
N GLY A 450 15.04 -8.44 -6.43
CA GLY A 450 15.47 -7.80 -5.18
C GLY A 450 15.70 -8.79 -4.04
N HIS A 451 16.13 -8.25 -2.89
CA HIS A 451 16.32 -8.99 -1.65
C HIS A 451 15.09 -8.84 -0.75
N TYR A 452 14.61 -9.95 -0.21
CA TYR A 452 13.40 -10.04 0.61
C TYR A 452 13.67 -10.78 1.90
N LYS A 453 12.94 -10.39 2.97
CA LYS A 453 13.04 -11.00 4.29
C LYS A 453 11.64 -11.33 4.81
N LEU A 454 11.41 -12.58 5.16
CA LEU A 454 10.18 -13.08 5.80
C LEU A 454 10.49 -13.55 7.21
N ALA A 455 9.52 -13.49 8.11
CA ALA A 455 9.65 -14.02 9.47
C ALA A 455 8.52 -14.98 9.82
N TRP A 456 8.83 -16.01 10.59
CA TRP A 456 7.85 -16.85 11.25
C TRP A 456 8.08 -16.82 12.76
N ASP A 457 7.09 -16.30 13.48
CA ASP A 457 7.09 -16.10 14.93
C ASP A 457 6.59 -17.30 15.74
N GLY A 458 6.48 -18.47 15.08
CA GLY A 458 6.00 -19.69 15.73
C GLY A 458 4.49 -19.72 15.97
N LYS A 459 3.71 -18.94 15.24
CA LYS A 459 2.24 -19.03 15.27
C LYS A 459 1.70 -19.74 14.02
N ASP A 460 0.60 -20.47 14.18
CA ASP A 460 -0.16 -21.07 13.08
C ASP A 460 -1.07 -20.04 12.37
N GLU A 461 -1.84 -20.48 11.36
CA GLU A 461 -2.80 -19.65 10.60
C GLU A 461 -3.88 -18.98 11.46
N THR A 462 -4.13 -19.50 12.67
CA THR A 462 -5.12 -18.94 13.61
C THR A 462 -4.49 -17.97 14.63
N GLY A 463 -3.18 -17.75 14.53
CA GLY A 463 -2.41 -16.92 15.47
C GLY A 463 -2.03 -17.66 16.76
N LYS A 464 -2.28 -18.97 16.86
CA LYS A 464 -1.93 -19.76 18.05
C LYS A 464 -0.47 -20.19 18.00
N VAL A 465 0.24 -20.01 19.11
CA VAL A 465 1.64 -20.44 19.26
C VAL A 465 1.75 -21.96 19.14
N VAL A 466 2.65 -22.43 18.28
CA VAL A 466 2.92 -23.86 18.07
C VAL A 466 3.95 -24.39 19.08
N ALA A 467 4.03 -25.71 19.21
CA ALA A 467 5.03 -26.32 20.09
C ALA A 467 6.45 -26.19 19.51
N ALA A 468 7.47 -26.25 20.36
CA ALA A 468 8.82 -26.54 19.90
C ALA A 468 8.86 -27.96 19.29
N GLY A 469 9.61 -28.12 18.21
CA GLY A 469 9.62 -29.35 17.44
C GLY A 469 10.21 -29.18 16.05
N GLN A 470 10.02 -30.19 15.21
CA GLN A 470 10.51 -30.22 13.84
C GLN A 470 9.47 -29.63 12.90
N TYR A 471 9.89 -28.66 12.09
CA TYR A 471 9.09 -28.02 11.07
C TYR A 471 9.83 -28.01 9.74
N LEU A 472 9.07 -28.06 8.65
CA LEU A 472 9.59 -27.85 7.31
C LEU A 472 9.14 -26.49 6.81
N ILE A 473 10.10 -25.67 6.39
CA ILE A 473 9.83 -24.42 5.67
C ILE A 473 10.03 -24.71 4.19
N HIS A 474 8.98 -24.53 3.41
CA HIS A 474 8.92 -24.82 2.00
C HIS A 474 9.05 -23.53 1.21
N ILE A 475 9.82 -23.57 0.13
CA ILE A 475 9.96 -22.48 -0.84
C ILE A 475 9.73 -23.07 -2.22
N GLU A 476 8.68 -22.63 -2.90
CA GLU A 476 8.33 -23.02 -4.25
C GLU A 476 8.33 -21.79 -5.13
N THR A 477 9.01 -21.85 -6.29
CA THR A 477 9.01 -20.77 -7.26
C THR A 477 8.70 -21.28 -8.67
N SER A 478 7.99 -20.48 -9.46
CA SER A 478 7.77 -20.74 -10.88
C SER A 478 7.71 -19.45 -11.67
N ARG A 479 8.05 -19.45 -12.96
CA ARG A 479 7.90 -18.27 -13.83
C ARG A 479 7.01 -18.58 -15.03
N GLU A 480 6.25 -17.59 -15.51
CA GLU A 480 5.44 -17.76 -16.73
C GLU A 480 6.34 -18.17 -17.89
N HIS A 481 6.09 -19.36 -18.44
CA HIS A 481 6.95 -19.96 -19.48
C HIS A 481 8.43 -20.13 -19.06
N GLY A 482 8.72 -20.10 -17.76
CA GLY A 482 10.02 -20.36 -17.17
C GLY A 482 10.06 -21.68 -16.42
N GLU A 483 11.03 -21.82 -15.52
CA GLU A 483 11.19 -23.07 -14.77
C GLU A 483 10.43 -23.08 -13.45
N HIS A 484 10.29 -24.29 -12.90
CA HIS A 484 9.74 -24.56 -11.58
C HIS A 484 10.86 -25.00 -10.65
N SER A 485 10.79 -24.54 -9.40
CA SER A 485 11.80 -24.71 -8.38
C SER A 485 11.10 -25.00 -7.05
N TYR A 486 11.64 -25.96 -6.28
CA TYR A 486 11.11 -26.29 -4.96
C TYR A 486 12.25 -26.71 -4.04
N GLN A 487 12.33 -26.08 -2.87
CA GLN A 487 13.33 -26.33 -1.85
C GLN A 487 12.69 -26.31 -0.46
N THR A 488 13.36 -26.91 0.53
CA THR A 488 12.88 -26.96 1.91
C THR A 488 14.03 -26.79 2.90
N PHE A 489 13.79 -26.03 3.96
CA PHE A 489 14.59 -26.08 5.19
C PHE A 489 13.94 -27.02 6.20
N ASN A 490 14.78 -27.74 6.96
CA ASN A 490 14.35 -28.45 8.16
C ASN A 490 14.70 -27.61 9.37
N LEU A 491 13.69 -27.07 10.06
CA LEU A 491 13.87 -26.27 11.26
C LEU A 491 13.59 -27.10 12.51
N ASP A 492 14.63 -27.35 13.29
CA ASP A 492 14.53 -27.93 14.63
C ASP A 492 14.43 -26.82 15.67
N VAL A 493 13.21 -26.55 16.13
CA VAL A 493 12.94 -25.45 17.07
C VAL A 493 13.39 -25.87 18.47
N LYS A 494 14.56 -25.36 18.87
CA LYS A 494 15.13 -25.47 20.22
C LYS A 494 15.45 -24.06 20.73
N ALA A 495 15.63 -23.84 22.03
CA ALA A 495 16.06 -22.52 22.56
C ALA A 495 17.55 -22.20 22.26
N LYS A 496 17.97 -22.39 21.00
CA LYS A 496 19.31 -22.18 20.47
C LYS A 496 19.17 -21.72 19.03
N GLY A 497 19.90 -20.68 18.64
CA GLY A 497 19.85 -20.19 17.27
C GLY A 497 20.44 -21.18 16.26
N SER A 498 19.98 -21.12 15.02
CA SER A 498 20.49 -21.96 13.92
C SER A 498 20.38 -21.23 12.60
N ASN A 499 21.42 -21.35 11.76
CA ASN A 499 21.45 -20.75 10.43
C ASN A 499 21.60 -21.85 9.38
N GLN A 500 20.87 -21.73 8.27
CA GLN A 500 20.90 -22.65 7.14
C GLN A 500 20.88 -21.87 5.83
N THR A 501 21.47 -22.43 4.78
CA THR A 501 21.51 -21.80 3.45
C THR A 501 21.12 -22.82 2.40
N LEU A 502 20.20 -22.46 1.52
CA LEU A 502 19.87 -23.18 0.30
C LEU A 502 20.53 -22.49 -0.91
N PRO A 503 21.11 -23.26 -1.84
CA PRO A 503 21.76 -22.69 -3.02
C PRO A 503 20.74 -22.03 -3.94
N ALA A 504 21.20 -21.07 -4.72
CA ALA A 504 20.41 -20.47 -5.79
C ALA A 504 19.90 -21.53 -6.79
N GLN A 505 18.69 -21.31 -7.29
CA GLN A 505 18.07 -22.03 -8.40
C GLN A 505 17.78 -21.05 -9.55
N LYS A 506 17.16 -21.53 -10.63
CA LYS A 506 17.03 -20.73 -11.85
C LYS A 506 16.16 -19.48 -11.68
N GLU A 507 15.15 -19.56 -10.82
CA GLU A 507 14.15 -18.50 -10.62
C GLU A 507 14.24 -17.85 -9.22
N ILE A 508 15.19 -18.28 -8.39
CA ILE A 508 15.41 -17.76 -7.03
C ILE A 508 16.90 -17.80 -6.69
N GLY A 509 17.42 -16.73 -6.12
CA GLY A 509 18.78 -16.66 -5.62
C GLY A 509 18.99 -17.50 -4.37
N THR A 510 20.12 -17.28 -3.70
CA THR A 510 20.41 -17.98 -2.43
C THR A 510 19.34 -17.63 -1.40
N VAL A 511 18.88 -18.63 -0.66
CA VAL A 511 17.92 -18.47 0.44
C VAL A 511 18.63 -18.80 1.74
N GLN A 512 18.50 -17.96 2.76
CA GLN A 512 19.05 -18.19 4.10
C GLN A 512 17.91 -18.25 5.11
N LEU A 513 18.02 -19.16 6.06
CA LEU A 513 17.13 -19.28 7.20
C LEU A 513 17.94 -19.03 8.47
N ASN A 514 17.56 -18.01 9.24
CA ASN A 514 18.16 -17.64 10.50
C ASN A 514 17.11 -17.77 11.62
N PHE A 515 17.21 -18.82 12.44
CA PHE A 515 16.40 -18.97 13.64
C PHE A 515 17.13 -18.34 14.81
N GLN A 516 16.58 -17.26 15.38
CA GLN A 516 17.28 -16.45 16.38
C GLN A 516 16.33 -15.78 17.35
N LYS A 517 16.87 -15.34 18.49
CA LYS A 517 16.14 -14.50 19.44
C LYS A 517 16.15 -13.06 18.93
N VAL A 518 14.96 -12.47 18.81
CA VAL A 518 14.75 -11.06 18.51
C VAL A 518 14.57 -10.37 19.87
N ASN A 519 15.41 -9.35 20.14
CA ASN A 519 15.38 -8.61 21.40
C ASN A 519 14.32 -7.53 21.38
#